data_AF-A0A2D6A2S6-F1
#
_entry.id   AF-A0A2D6A2S6-F1
#
_cell.length_a   1.000
_cell.length_b   1.000
_cell.length_c   1.000
_cell.angle_alpha   90.00
_cell.angle_beta   90.00
_cell.angle_gamma   90.00
#
_symmetry.space_group_name_H-M   'P 1'
#
loop_
_entity.id
_entity.type
_entity.pdbx_description
1 polymer ?
#
loop_
_entity_poly.entity_id
_entity_poly.type
_entity_poly.pdbx_seq_one_letter_code
_entity_poly.pdbx_strand_id
1 'polypeptide(L)'
;MTGRSNRLPGSTAGTAAFTLVELLVVMGMLSVFLMFLTQILSDALTVWQRGEERVSLEDRAASAIDMVTSDLPCMTAVSDRQFASARTERFERTRNRAGAPALSGRLYAQWIPFLPNAKPAPEEVADAQPGACDWFPEVRFVCTLDGGETAGILRARVVQEIRDSEGAVDPDEMRQRVADRLRDIPPRHPAELALRVLPTGEENGCYLALFRQRRLLLPGAKGRWVDGAALPAPSTALLSNLLYVEFLFRSQYTESFAARRGSKGAPEHCWDSARAGTFPSDHTVLGFTLDLDPSSLADPLDDVMPSAVEARIVVDQGPGLAYTAFLANKVDAKSVDLRVEYPERLPLPEDQPYLKIGGEWIHYSGIDGSRLIGVRRGMRFTKPRQHEGGARVHAGKEVSIRVPIVVAREYWNG
;
A
#
# COMPACT_ATOMS: atom_id res chain seq x y z
N MET A 1 -33.31 102.28 13.04
CA MET A 1 -32.72 101.30 12.09
C MET A 1 -31.99 100.25 12.93
N THR A 2 -32.69 99.22 13.44
CA THR A 2 -32.84 97.87 12.85
C THR A 2 -31.52 97.19 12.51
N GLY A 3 -30.98 96.41 13.46
CA GLY A 3 -29.95 95.40 13.23
C GLY A 3 -30.36 94.08 13.90
N ARG A 4 -30.98 93.19 13.12
CA ARG A 4 -31.57 91.92 13.54
C ARG A 4 -30.47 90.90 13.86
N SER A 5 -30.53 90.31 15.04
CA SER A 5 -29.67 89.22 15.53
C SER A 5 -30.12 87.89 14.92
N ASN A 6 -29.26 87.23 14.14
CA ASN A 6 -29.38 85.82 13.77
C ASN A 6 -29.05 84.94 14.99
N ARG A 7 -30.07 84.44 15.69
CA ARG A 7 -29.92 83.30 16.60
C ARG A 7 -30.30 82.03 15.84
N LEU A 8 -29.33 81.14 15.69
CA LEU A 8 -29.56 79.79 15.20
C LEU A 8 -30.52 79.06 16.16
N PRO A 9 -31.53 78.32 15.66
CA PRO A 9 -32.41 77.53 16.49
C PRO A 9 -31.61 76.40 17.14
N GLY A 10 -31.63 76.37 18.48
CA GLY A 10 -31.06 75.28 19.26
C GLY A 10 -31.76 73.97 18.90
N SER A 11 -30.98 73.01 18.42
CA SER A 11 -31.42 71.62 18.31
C SER A 11 -31.69 71.10 19.71
N THR A 12 -32.95 71.04 20.11
CA THR A 12 -33.38 70.26 21.27
C THR A 12 -33.13 68.80 20.94
N ALA A 13 -32.02 68.27 21.43
CA ALA A 13 -31.70 66.85 21.39
C ALA A 13 -32.74 66.10 22.23
N GLY A 14 -33.86 65.73 21.60
CA GLY A 14 -34.86 64.86 22.17
C GLY A 14 -34.22 63.50 22.42
N THR A 15 -33.99 63.18 23.69
CA THR A 15 -33.57 61.87 24.13
C THR A 15 -34.75 60.92 23.93
N ALA A 16 -34.82 60.30 22.77
CA ALA A 16 -35.80 59.27 22.48
C ALA A 16 -35.51 58.08 23.39
N ALA A 17 -36.34 57.90 24.43
CA ALA A 17 -36.30 56.72 25.28
C ALA A 17 -36.76 55.53 24.44
N PHE A 18 -35.83 54.62 24.11
CA PHE A 18 -36.13 53.35 23.45
C PHE A 18 -37.18 52.60 24.27
N THR A 19 -38.24 52.15 23.60
CA THR A 19 -39.28 51.38 24.28
C THR A 19 -38.74 49.98 24.61
N LEU A 20 -39.11 49.43 25.77
CA LEU A 20 -38.66 48.09 26.20
C LEU A 20 -38.94 46.99 25.15
N VAL A 21 -40.01 47.16 24.37
CA VAL A 21 -40.38 46.28 23.25
C VAL A 21 -39.30 46.28 22.15
N GLU A 22 -38.76 47.45 21.82
CA GLU A 22 -37.74 47.59 20.78
C GLU A 22 -36.43 46.88 21.19
N LEU A 23 -36.04 46.99 22.46
CA LEU A 23 -34.88 46.27 22.99
C LEU A 23 -35.06 44.75 22.95
N LEU A 24 -36.27 44.26 23.24
CA LEU A 24 -36.61 42.84 23.13
C LEU A 24 -36.50 42.34 21.68
N VAL A 25 -36.99 43.12 20.71
CA VAL A 25 -36.89 42.78 19.28
C VAL A 25 -35.43 42.75 18.82
N VAL A 26 -34.64 43.76 19.19
CA VAL A 26 -33.21 43.81 18.86
C VAL A 26 -32.47 42.61 19.44
N MET A 27 -32.73 42.26 20.70
CA MET A 27 -32.12 41.09 21.33
C MET A 27 -32.53 39.78 20.66
N GLY A 28 -33.79 39.65 20.25
CA GLY A 28 -34.28 38.50 19.49
C GLY A 28 -33.57 38.35 18.15
N MET A 29 -33.47 39.44 17.37
CA MET A 29 -32.75 39.46 16.09
C MET A 29 -31.26 39.14 16.28
N LEU A 30 -30.61 39.76 17.27
CA LEU A 30 -29.21 39.51 17.59
C LEU A 30 -28.95 38.04 17.92
N SER A 31 -29.86 37.41 18.67
CA SER A 31 -29.77 35.98 19.02
C SER A 31 -29.87 35.08 17.80
N VAL A 32 -30.78 35.38 16.87
CA VAL A 32 -30.91 34.65 15.60
C VAL A 32 -29.66 34.82 14.73
N PHE A 33 -29.13 36.05 14.62
CA PHE A 33 -27.89 36.31 13.89
C PHE A 33 -26.69 35.59 14.49
N LEU A 34 -26.58 35.56 15.83
CA LEU A 34 -25.52 34.84 16.50
C LEU A 34 -25.61 33.33 16.23
N MET A 35 -26.82 32.76 16.28
CA MET A 35 -27.05 31.35 15.94
C MET A 35 -26.64 31.05 14.50
N PHE A 36 -27.03 31.89 13.54
CA PHE A 36 -26.65 31.73 12.14
C PHE A 36 -25.13 31.84 11.92
N LEU A 37 -24.47 32.78 12.60
CA LEU A 37 -23.01 32.93 12.55
C LEU A 37 -22.30 31.69 13.11
N THR A 38 -22.80 31.11 14.20
CA THR A 38 -22.22 29.88 14.77
C THR A 38 -22.40 28.67 13.84
N GLN A 39 -23.52 28.57 13.13
CA GLN A 39 -23.73 27.51 12.14
C GLN A 39 -22.76 27.64 10.96
N ILE A 40 -22.64 28.84 10.38
CA ILE A 40 -21.69 29.09 9.29
C ILE A 40 -20.26 28.78 9.72
N LEU A 41 -19.87 29.19 10.93
CA LEU A 41 -18.53 28.93 11.44
C LEU A 41 -18.29 27.42 11.63
N SER A 42 -19.26 26.69 12.16
CA SER A 42 -19.18 25.24 12.33
C SER A 42 -19.04 24.53 10.99
N ASP A 43 -19.82 24.92 9.98
CA ASP A 43 -19.76 24.34 8.64
C ASP A 43 -18.42 24.66 7.96
N ALA A 44 -17.94 25.92 8.08
CA ALA A 44 -16.66 26.34 7.55
C ALA A 44 -15.49 25.58 8.19
N LEU A 45 -15.50 25.39 9.52
CA LEU A 45 -14.49 24.59 10.22
C LEU A 45 -14.52 23.12 9.78
N THR A 46 -15.70 22.54 9.61
CA THR A 46 -15.86 21.16 9.14
C THR A 46 -15.30 20.98 7.72
N VAL A 47 -15.60 21.92 6.82
CA VAL A 47 -15.06 21.92 5.45
C VAL A 47 -13.55 22.09 5.46
N TRP A 48 -13.02 23.00 6.28
CA TRP A 48 -11.59 23.24 6.40
C TRP A 48 -10.84 22.02 6.93
N GLN A 49 -11.34 21.39 8.01
CA GLN A 49 -10.78 20.16 8.57
C GLN A 49 -10.74 19.03 7.53
N ARG A 50 -11.84 18.80 6.79
CA ARG A 50 -11.87 17.83 5.68
C ARG A 50 -10.85 18.15 4.59
N GLY A 51 -10.61 19.44 4.34
CA GLY A 51 -9.60 19.91 3.38
C GLY A 51 -8.18 19.58 3.84
N GLU A 52 -7.83 19.91 5.08
CA GLU A 52 -6.51 19.64 5.66
C GLU A 52 -6.18 18.14 5.67
N GLU A 53 -7.16 17.31 5.98
CA GLU A 53 -6.98 15.86 5.96
C GLU A 53 -6.81 15.28 4.57
N ARG A 54 -7.55 15.81 3.59
CA ARG A 54 -7.37 15.42 2.20
C ARG A 54 -5.96 15.73 1.74
N VAL A 55 -5.43 16.91 2.09
CA VAL A 55 -4.04 17.29 1.78
C VAL A 55 -3.06 16.33 2.47
N SER A 56 -3.24 16.05 3.76
CA SER A 56 -2.35 15.14 4.48
C SER A 56 -2.41 13.70 3.94
N LEU A 57 -3.59 13.21 3.56
CA LEU A 57 -3.72 11.91 2.88
C LEU A 57 -3.06 11.93 1.50
N GLU A 58 -3.20 13.01 0.74
CA GLU A 58 -2.58 13.20 -0.57
C GLU A 58 -1.05 13.21 -0.47
N ASP A 59 -0.48 13.93 0.48
CA ASP A 59 0.98 13.96 0.73
C ASP A 59 1.52 12.57 1.08
N ARG A 60 0.81 11.84 1.95
CA ARG A 60 1.18 10.47 2.31
C ARG A 60 1.03 9.52 1.15
N ALA A 61 0.00 9.69 0.34
CA ALA A 61 -0.19 8.90 -0.84
C ALA A 61 0.92 9.19 -1.86
N ALA A 62 1.25 10.45 -2.13
CA ALA A 62 2.37 10.84 -3.00
C ALA A 62 3.70 10.24 -2.51
N SER A 63 3.96 10.30 -1.21
CA SER A 63 5.15 9.66 -0.62
C SER A 63 5.16 8.14 -0.84
N ALA A 64 4.00 7.48 -0.70
CA ALA A 64 3.85 6.06 -1.04
C ALA A 64 4.13 5.78 -2.53
N ILE A 65 3.66 6.66 -3.41
CA ILE A 65 3.91 6.59 -4.84
C ILE A 65 5.41 6.65 -5.12
N ASP A 66 6.10 7.66 -4.59
CA ASP A 66 7.52 7.87 -4.85
C ASP A 66 8.36 6.68 -4.35
N MET A 67 8.03 6.15 -3.16
CA MET A 67 8.74 5.01 -2.61
C MET A 67 8.58 3.75 -3.47
N VAL A 68 7.35 3.37 -3.83
CA VAL A 68 7.10 2.19 -4.67
C VAL A 68 7.67 2.39 -6.07
N THR A 69 7.52 3.58 -6.64
CA THR A 69 8.06 3.92 -7.98
C THR A 69 9.59 3.92 -7.99
N SER A 70 10.27 4.16 -6.87
CA SER A 70 11.73 4.06 -6.81
C SER A 70 12.25 2.62 -6.85
N ASP A 71 11.48 1.67 -6.31
CA ASP A 71 11.89 0.27 -6.20
C ASP A 71 11.48 -0.58 -7.42
N LEU A 72 10.31 -0.31 -8.03
CA LEU A 72 9.81 -1.10 -9.17
C LEU A 72 10.74 -1.05 -10.41
N PRO A 73 11.43 0.05 -10.77
CA PRO A 73 12.40 0.07 -11.85
C PRO A 73 13.58 -0.87 -11.61
N CYS A 74 13.94 -1.15 -10.35
CA CYS A 74 14.98 -2.14 -10.04
C CYS A 74 14.60 -3.56 -10.49
N MET A 75 13.31 -3.83 -10.72
CA MET A 75 12.83 -5.08 -11.34
C MET A 75 13.27 -5.19 -12.80
N THR A 76 13.46 -4.08 -13.50
CA THR A 76 13.82 -4.06 -14.93
C THR A 76 15.34 -4.14 -15.16
N ALA A 77 16.15 -4.02 -14.10
CA ALA A 77 17.55 -3.61 -14.19
C ALA A 77 18.54 -4.73 -14.57
N VAL A 78 18.09 -5.77 -15.26
CA VAL A 78 18.99 -6.60 -16.06
C VAL A 78 19.09 -5.98 -17.45
N SER A 79 19.71 -4.80 -17.52
CA SER A 79 19.76 -3.98 -18.72
C SER A 79 20.33 -4.73 -19.94
N ASP A 80 19.54 -4.71 -21.00
CA ASP A 80 19.70 -5.37 -22.30
C ASP A 80 21.08 -5.21 -22.95
N ARG A 81 21.86 -4.14 -22.68
CA ARG A 81 23.15 -3.95 -23.37
C ARG A 81 24.25 -4.91 -22.92
N GLN A 82 24.24 -5.35 -21.66
CA GLN A 82 25.21 -6.34 -21.18
C GLN A 82 24.75 -7.77 -21.46
N PHE A 83 23.44 -8.03 -21.49
CA PHE A 83 22.90 -9.33 -21.88
C PHE A 83 22.95 -9.55 -23.39
N ALA A 84 22.60 -8.57 -24.22
CA ALA A 84 22.66 -8.70 -25.69
C ALA A 84 24.09 -8.88 -26.22
N SER A 85 25.09 -8.24 -25.60
CA SER A 85 26.51 -8.47 -25.94
C SER A 85 27.05 -9.80 -25.38
N ALA A 86 26.48 -10.31 -24.28
CA ALA A 86 26.82 -11.63 -23.76
C ALA A 86 26.14 -12.78 -24.53
N ARG A 87 24.95 -12.56 -25.12
CA ARG A 87 24.13 -13.54 -25.84
C ARG A 87 24.81 -14.09 -27.10
N THR A 88 25.65 -13.29 -27.76
CA THR A 88 26.19 -13.64 -29.08
C THR A 88 27.54 -14.36 -29.08
N GLU A 89 28.36 -14.29 -28.01
CA GLU A 89 29.69 -14.97 -28.00
C GLU A 89 30.11 -15.60 -26.66
N ARG A 90 29.59 -15.13 -25.51
CA ARG A 90 30.06 -15.56 -24.18
C ARG A 90 29.12 -16.56 -23.50
N PHE A 91 27.82 -16.47 -23.78
CA PHE A 91 26.83 -17.36 -23.18
C PHE A 91 26.98 -18.81 -23.65
N GLU A 92 27.32 -19.06 -24.93
CA GLU A 92 27.64 -20.42 -25.40
C GLU A 92 28.90 -21.01 -24.73
N ARG A 93 29.93 -20.18 -24.47
CA ARG A 93 31.12 -20.61 -23.73
C ARG A 93 30.83 -20.86 -22.24
N THR A 94 29.87 -20.15 -21.67
CA THR A 94 29.51 -20.27 -20.23
C THR A 94 28.50 -21.39 -19.99
N ARG A 95 27.62 -21.72 -20.96
CA ARG A 95 26.80 -22.93 -20.97
C ARG A 95 27.66 -24.21 -20.88
N ASN A 96 28.88 -24.17 -21.42
CA ASN A 96 29.87 -25.24 -21.31
C ASN A 96 30.72 -25.21 -20.02
N ARG A 97 30.63 -24.15 -19.21
CA ARG A 97 31.22 -24.08 -17.87
C ARG A 97 30.13 -24.37 -16.85
N ALA A 98 29.98 -25.65 -16.50
CA ALA A 98 29.09 -26.10 -15.43
C ALA A 98 29.32 -25.25 -14.16
N GLY A 99 28.34 -24.40 -13.79
CA GLY A 99 28.30 -23.78 -12.46
C GLY A 99 28.19 -22.25 -12.38
N ALA A 100 28.12 -21.50 -13.48
CA ALA A 100 27.82 -20.06 -13.37
C ALA A 100 26.30 -19.82 -13.36
N PRO A 101 25.70 -19.34 -12.26
CA PRO A 101 24.27 -19.04 -12.22
C PRO A 101 24.00 -17.84 -13.13
N ALA A 102 23.17 -18.03 -14.15
CA ALA A 102 22.61 -16.92 -14.90
C ALA A 102 21.70 -16.14 -13.94
N LEU A 103 22.13 -14.92 -13.60
CA LEU A 103 21.31 -14.00 -12.81
C LEU A 103 20.20 -13.47 -13.71
N SER A 104 19.09 -14.21 -13.80
CA SER A 104 17.87 -13.69 -14.41
C SER A 104 17.09 -12.85 -13.40
N GLY A 105 16.50 -11.75 -13.87
CA GLY A 105 15.70 -10.84 -13.07
C GLY A 105 14.34 -11.44 -12.73
N ARG A 106 14.30 -12.63 -12.10
CA ARG A 106 13.07 -13.36 -11.78
C ARG A 106 12.14 -12.47 -10.96
N LEU A 107 10.88 -12.42 -11.38
CA LEU A 107 9.80 -11.77 -10.69
C LEU A 107 8.81 -12.82 -10.21
N TYR A 108 8.56 -12.80 -8.91
CA TYR A 108 7.57 -13.63 -8.27
C TYR A 108 6.62 -12.74 -7.46
N ALA A 109 5.32 -12.83 -7.73
CA ALA A 109 4.30 -12.08 -7.04
C ALA A 109 3.15 -12.99 -6.63
N GLN A 110 2.87 -13.03 -5.34
CA GLN A 110 1.92 -13.94 -4.75
C GLN A 110 1.07 -13.25 -3.70
N TRP A 111 0.02 -13.93 -3.25
CA TRP A 111 -0.68 -13.56 -2.02
C TRP A 111 -0.38 -14.61 -0.97
N ILE A 112 0.06 -14.17 0.19
CA ILE A 112 0.37 -15.03 1.33
C ILE A 112 -0.83 -15.05 2.28
N PRO A 113 -1.26 -16.22 2.77
CA PRO A 113 -2.29 -16.31 3.79
C PRO A 113 -1.75 -15.99 5.18
N PHE A 114 -2.53 -15.26 5.95
CA PHE A 114 -2.27 -14.86 7.33
C PHE A 114 -3.47 -15.18 8.21
N LEU A 115 -3.18 -15.66 9.42
CA LEU A 115 -4.19 -15.88 10.45
C LEU A 115 -4.67 -14.53 11.02
N PRO A 116 -5.88 -14.48 11.63
CA PRO A 116 -6.45 -13.26 12.22
C PRO A 116 -5.53 -12.52 13.22
N ASN A 117 -4.56 -13.22 13.81
CA ASN A 117 -3.59 -12.68 14.76
C ASN A 117 -2.30 -12.19 14.09
N ALA A 118 -2.36 -11.77 12.82
CA ALA A 118 -1.20 -11.27 12.06
C ALA A 118 -0.03 -12.26 11.92
N LYS A 119 -0.26 -13.54 12.19
CA LYS A 119 0.76 -14.58 12.03
C LYS A 119 0.63 -15.20 10.64
N PRO A 120 1.73 -15.41 9.91
CA PRO A 120 1.68 -16.16 8.66
C PRO A 120 1.07 -17.53 8.94
N ALA A 121 0.12 -17.95 8.12
CA ALA A 121 -0.44 -19.29 8.24
C ALA A 121 0.66 -20.32 7.91
N PRO A 122 0.73 -21.45 8.62
CA PRO A 122 1.58 -22.56 8.18
C PRO A 122 1.22 -22.94 6.73
N GLU A 123 2.21 -23.36 5.94
CA GLU A 123 2.03 -23.74 4.53
C GLU A 123 0.93 -24.81 4.36
N GLU A 124 0.85 -25.78 5.27
CA GLU A 124 -0.21 -26.79 5.31
C GLU A 124 -1.64 -26.21 5.52
N VAL A 125 -1.75 -25.04 6.14
CA VAL A 125 -3.04 -24.35 6.36
C VAL A 125 -3.39 -23.45 5.17
N ALA A 126 -2.40 -23.03 4.37
CA ALA A 126 -2.61 -22.31 3.12
C ALA A 126 -3.45 -23.14 2.14
N ASP A 127 -3.19 -24.46 2.10
CA ASP A 127 -3.90 -25.41 1.24
C ASP A 127 -5.26 -25.83 1.81
N ALA A 128 -5.45 -25.78 3.14
CA ALA A 128 -6.50 -26.55 3.80
C ALA A 128 -7.88 -25.88 3.92
N GLN A 129 -8.06 -24.57 3.73
CA GLN A 129 -9.39 -23.96 3.58
C GLN A 129 -9.29 -22.45 3.23
N PRO A 130 -9.76 -22.01 2.04
CA PRO A 130 -9.75 -20.61 1.59
C PRO A 130 -10.51 -19.59 2.47
N GLY A 131 -10.99 -19.96 3.66
CA GLY A 131 -11.81 -19.13 4.56
C GLY A 131 -11.26 -18.83 5.94
N ALA A 132 -10.14 -19.43 6.35
CA ALA A 132 -9.59 -19.22 7.69
C ALA A 132 -8.61 -18.04 7.78
N CYS A 133 -8.12 -17.54 6.64
CA CYS A 133 -7.00 -16.62 6.57
C CYS A 133 -7.34 -15.36 5.76
N ASP A 134 -6.76 -14.23 6.15
CA ASP A 134 -6.66 -13.02 5.34
C ASP A 134 -5.46 -13.16 4.40
N TRP A 135 -5.53 -12.61 3.19
CA TRP A 135 -4.46 -12.76 2.19
C TRP A 135 -3.79 -11.42 1.95
N PHE A 136 -2.46 -11.39 2.00
CA PHE A 136 -1.66 -10.19 1.79
C PHE A 136 -0.66 -10.38 0.68
N PRO A 137 -0.48 -9.38 -0.19
CA PRO A 137 0.41 -9.55 -1.32
C PRO A 137 1.89 -9.49 -0.90
N GLU A 138 2.69 -10.27 -1.60
CA GLU A 138 4.14 -10.24 -1.59
C GLU A 138 4.64 -10.18 -3.02
N VAL A 139 5.57 -9.27 -3.28
CA VAL A 139 6.30 -9.19 -4.55
C VAL A 139 7.78 -9.37 -4.27
N ARG A 140 8.37 -10.44 -4.78
CA ARG A 140 9.80 -10.76 -4.72
C ARG A 140 10.41 -10.60 -6.09
N PHE A 141 11.60 -10.03 -6.16
CA PHE A 141 12.37 -10.04 -7.40
C PHE A 141 13.86 -10.08 -7.16
N VAL A 142 14.57 -10.71 -8.10
CA VAL A 142 16.03 -10.75 -8.09
C VAL A 142 16.57 -9.52 -8.81
N CYS A 143 17.41 -8.76 -8.13
CA CYS A 143 18.07 -7.58 -8.68
C CYS A 143 19.58 -7.62 -8.40
N THR A 144 20.30 -6.63 -8.93
CA THR A 144 21.71 -6.40 -8.61
C THR A 144 21.80 -5.11 -7.81
N LEU A 145 22.33 -5.20 -6.59
CA LEU A 145 22.61 -4.04 -5.76
C LEU A 145 23.98 -3.46 -6.11
N ASP A 146 24.12 -2.15 -5.95
CA ASP A 146 25.44 -1.51 -6.05
C ASP A 146 26.32 -1.83 -4.81
N GLY A 147 27.60 -1.49 -4.90
CA GLY A 147 28.57 -1.76 -3.84
C GLY A 147 28.25 -1.04 -2.53
N GLY A 148 27.64 0.16 -2.58
CA GLY A 148 27.26 0.92 -1.40
C GLY A 148 26.08 0.29 -0.67
N GLU A 149 25.03 -0.09 -1.41
CA GLU A 149 23.87 -0.81 -0.88
C GLU A 149 24.26 -2.18 -0.33
N THR A 150 25.09 -2.92 -1.08
CA THR A 150 25.61 -4.23 -0.67
C THR A 150 26.41 -4.11 0.63
N ALA A 151 27.32 -3.12 0.70
CA ALA A 151 28.11 -2.84 1.90
C ALA A 151 27.21 -2.47 3.09
N GLY A 152 26.14 -1.70 2.86
CA GLY A 152 25.15 -1.34 3.89
C GLY A 152 24.47 -2.57 4.50
N ILE A 153 24.03 -3.52 3.67
CA ILE A 153 23.41 -4.76 4.13
C ILE A 153 24.43 -5.66 4.85
N LEU A 154 25.64 -5.83 4.30
CA LEU A 154 26.66 -6.70 4.89
C LEU A 154 27.25 -6.14 6.17
N ARG A 155 27.27 -4.82 6.36
CA ARG A 155 27.90 -4.19 7.52
C ARG A 155 27.44 -4.78 8.84
N ALA A 156 26.13 -4.92 9.06
CA ALA A 156 25.59 -5.48 10.31
C ALA A 156 26.03 -6.93 10.53
N ARG A 157 26.04 -7.73 9.46
CA ARG A 157 26.49 -9.13 9.48
C ARG A 157 27.99 -9.23 9.75
N VAL A 158 28.81 -8.42 9.07
CA VAL A 158 30.26 -8.40 9.24
C VAL A 158 30.64 -7.96 10.65
N VAL A 159 29.94 -6.97 11.23
CA VAL A 159 30.12 -6.59 12.63
C VAL A 159 29.83 -7.76 13.57
N GLN A 160 28.73 -8.50 13.32
CA GLN A 160 28.37 -9.65 14.14
C GLN A 160 29.40 -10.78 14.00
N GLU A 161 29.83 -11.11 12.78
CA GLU A 161 30.86 -12.12 12.52
C GLU A 161 32.18 -11.79 13.21
N ILE A 162 32.63 -10.52 13.17
CA ILE A 162 33.83 -10.06 13.88
C ILE A 162 33.65 -10.23 15.39
N ARG A 163 32.50 -9.83 15.95
CA ARG A 163 32.21 -10.00 17.39
C ARG A 163 32.21 -11.46 17.81
N ASP A 164 31.62 -12.33 17.00
CA ASP A 164 31.50 -13.75 17.29
C ASP A 164 32.87 -14.46 17.20
N SER A 165 33.73 -14.08 16.23
CA SER A 165 35.03 -14.72 16.03
C SER A 165 36.15 -14.14 16.89
N GLU A 166 36.11 -12.83 17.18
CA GLU A 166 37.25 -12.08 17.75
C GLU A 166 36.91 -11.45 19.12
N GLY A 167 35.65 -11.51 19.57
CA GLY A 167 35.20 -10.99 20.85
C GLY A 167 34.96 -9.48 20.85
N ALA A 168 35.17 -8.83 22.00
CA ALA A 168 34.99 -7.39 22.15
C ALA A 168 36.16 -6.65 21.48
N VAL A 169 35.84 -5.82 20.48
CA VAL A 169 36.79 -4.99 19.72
C VAL A 169 36.44 -3.52 19.96
N ASP A 170 37.46 -2.67 20.03
CA ASP A 170 37.28 -1.21 20.12
C ASP A 170 36.43 -0.68 18.94
N PRO A 171 35.53 0.32 19.14
CA PRO A 171 34.68 0.84 18.07
C PRO A 171 35.42 1.36 16.82
N ASP A 172 36.61 1.95 16.97
CA ASP A 172 37.38 2.48 15.84
C ASP A 172 38.03 1.34 15.05
N GLU A 173 38.57 0.37 15.78
CA GLU A 173 39.10 -0.85 15.20
C GLU A 173 38.02 -1.68 14.50
N MET A 174 36.83 -1.78 15.08
CA MET A 174 35.66 -2.40 14.45
C MET A 174 35.29 -1.70 13.14
N ARG A 175 35.26 -0.36 13.11
CA ARG A 175 34.99 0.40 11.89
C ARG A 175 36.02 0.11 10.80
N GLN A 176 37.30 0.06 11.15
CA GLN A 176 38.39 -0.22 10.22
C GLN A 176 38.31 -1.66 9.68
N ARG A 177 38.14 -2.67 10.54
CA ARG A 177 38.04 -4.08 10.14
C ARG A 177 36.82 -4.34 9.26
N VAL A 178 35.69 -3.72 9.58
CA VAL A 178 34.50 -3.76 8.73
C VAL A 178 34.81 -3.15 7.36
N ALA A 179 35.43 -1.96 7.30
CA ALA A 179 35.80 -1.34 6.02
C ALA A 179 36.74 -2.24 5.20
N ASP A 180 37.71 -2.90 5.85
CA ASP A 180 38.64 -3.81 5.19
C ASP A 180 37.95 -5.06 4.66
N ARG A 181 37.06 -5.70 5.44
CA ARG A 181 36.28 -6.86 4.96
C ARG A 181 35.29 -6.48 3.85
N LEU A 182 34.77 -5.26 3.85
CA LEU A 182 33.86 -4.79 2.81
C LEU A 182 34.59 -4.38 1.51
N ARG A 183 35.92 -4.19 1.56
CA ARG A 183 36.74 -3.74 0.42
C ARG A 183 36.75 -4.73 -0.74
N ASP A 184 36.69 -6.03 -0.43
CA ASP A 184 36.77 -7.11 -1.42
C ASP A 184 35.41 -7.52 -1.98
N ILE A 185 34.32 -6.87 -1.56
CA ILE A 185 32.99 -7.15 -2.08
C ILE A 185 32.91 -6.64 -3.51
N PRO A 186 32.46 -7.46 -4.48
CA PRO A 186 32.29 -7.00 -5.84
C PRO A 186 31.33 -5.80 -5.87
N PRO A 187 31.57 -4.80 -6.73
CA PRO A 187 30.78 -3.56 -6.79
C PRO A 187 29.32 -3.79 -7.18
N ARG A 188 28.97 -5.02 -7.54
CA ARG A 188 27.64 -5.47 -7.91
C ARG A 188 27.43 -6.84 -7.30
N HIS A 189 26.37 -6.97 -6.52
CA HIS A 189 26.02 -8.24 -5.90
C HIS A 189 24.56 -8.57 -6.21
N PRO A 190 24.25 -9.82 -6.60
CA PRO A 190 22.86 -10.22 -6.68
C PRO A 190 22.21 -10.11 -5.31
N ALA A 191 20.95 -9.70 -5.32
CA ALA A 191 20.10 -9.65 -4.15
C ALA A 191 18.66 -9.98 -4.55
N GLU A 192 17.87 -10.32 -3.55
CA GLU A 192 16.43 -10.38 -3.66
C GLU A 192 15.86 -9.16 -2.93
N LEU A 193 15.03 -8.41 -3.64
CA LEU A 193 14.15 -7.42 -3.04
C LEU A 193 12.78 -8.05 -2.84
N ALA A 194 12.19 -7.87 -1.67
CA ALA A 194 10.81 -8.21 -1.43
C ALA A 194 10.03 -7.01 -0.89
N LEU A 195 8.88 -6.76 -1.49
CA LEU A 195 7.84 -5.89 -1.00
C LEU A 195 6.79 -6.78 -0.33
N ARG A 196 6.69 -6.70 1.01
CA ARG A 196 5.78 -7.51 1.81
C ARG A 196 4.76 -6.65 2.52
N VAL A 197 3.51 -7.02 2.43
CA VAL A 197 2.43 -6.38 3.19
C VAL A 197 2.12 -7.23 4.39
N LEU A 198 2.21 -6.64 5.59
CA LEU A 198 1.89 -7.34 6.83
C LEU A 198 0.85 -6.54 7.61
N PRO A 199 -0.13 -7.19 8.26
CA PRO A 199 -1.03 -6.52 9.19
C PRO A 199 -0.26 -5.96 10.38
N THR A 200 -0.64 -4.77 10.82
CA THR A 200 -0.18 -4.24 12.11
C THR A 200 -1.05 -4.86 13.21
N GLY A 201 -0.51 -5.02 14.42
CA GLY A 201 -1.28 -5.53 15.56
C GLY A 201 -2.37 -4.58 16.06
N GLU A 202 -2.61 -3.47 15.34
CA GLU A 202 -3.52 -2.41 15.72
C GLU A 202 -4.93 -2.68 15.18
N GLU A 203 -5.95 -2.31 15.96
CA GLU A 203 -7.36 -2.31 15.54
C GLU A 203 -7.82 -3.62 14.88
N ASN A 204 -7.47 -4.75 15.50
CA ASN A 204 -7.82 -6.10 15.01
C ASN A 204 -7.29 -6.39 13.59
N GLY A 205 -6.11 -5.89 13.25
CA GLY A 205 -5.48 -6.12 11.94
C GLY A 205 -6.09 -5.29 10.81
N CYS A 206 -6.82 -4.22 11.14
CA CYS A 206 -7.36 -3.30 10.14
C CYS A 206 -6.25 -2.60 9.35
N TYR A 207 -5.19 -2.19 10.05
CA TYR A 207 -4.05 -1.53 9.42
C TYR A 207 -3.02 -2.54 8.93
N LEU A 208 -2.37 -2.17 7.84
CA LEU A 208 -1.30 -2.88 7.18
C LEU A 208 -0.08 -1.96 7.12
N ALA A 209 1.08 -2.57 7.02
CA ALA A 209 2.32 -1.91 6.71
C ALA A 209 2.98 -2.60 5.51
N LEU A 210 3.51 -1.79 4.59
CA LEU A 210 4.34 -2.26 3.49
C LEU A 210 5.78 -2.23 3.95
N PHE A 211 6.47 -3.36 3.83
CA PHE A 211 7.85 -3.52 4.20
C PHE A 211 8.69 -3.78 2.97
N ARG A 212 9.87 -3.18 2.95
CA ARG A 212 10.91 -3.47 1.97
C ARG A 212 11.99 -4.31 2.63
N GLN A 213 12.20 -5.50 2.12
CA GLN A 213 13.21 -6.43 2.60
C GLN A 213 14.23 -6.67 1.51
N ARG A 214 15.50 -6.69 1.90
CA ARG A 214 16.61 -7.01 1.01
C ARG A 214 17.35 -8.21 1.58
N ARG A 215 17.61 -9.19 0.74
CA ARG A 215 18.42 -10.35 1.07
C ARG A 215 19.53 -10.49 0.05
N LEU A 216 20.77 -10.45 0.52
CA LEU A 216 21.90 -10.75 -0.36
C LEU A 216 21.88 -12.22 -0.75
N LEU A 217 22.13 -12.41 -2.02
CA LEU A 217 22.02 -13.68 -2.68
C LEU A 217 23.43 -14.26 -2.80
N LEU A 218 23.84 -15.01 -1.77
CA LEU A 218 25.16 -15.62 -1.72
C LEU A 218 25.18 -16.92 -2.53
N PRO A 219 26.29 -17.24 -3.21
CA PRO A 219 26.43 -18.53 -3.90
C PRO A 219 26.36 -19.67 -2.87
N GLY A 220 25.24 -20.39 -2.86
CA GLY A 220 25.08 -21.59 -2.04
C GLY A 220 25.89 -22.77 -2.59
N ALA A 221 26.07 -23.82 -1.78
CA ALA A 221 26.86 -25.01 -2.10
C ALA A 221 26.42 -25.81 -3.35
N LYS A 222 25.35 -25.39 -4.06
CA LYS A 222 24.85 -26.01 -5.30
C LYS A 222 24.29 -25.02 -6.32
N GLY A 223 24.58 -23.72 -6.20
CA GLY A 223 24.06 -22.70 -7.13
C GLY A 223 22.53 -22.57 -7.16
N ARG A 224 21.80 -23.27 -6.29
CA ARG A 224 20.35 -23.13 -6.12
C ARG A 224 20.06 -21.98 -5.17
N TRP A 225 19.22 -21.06 -5.63
CA TRP A 225 18.43 -20.19 -4.78
C TRP A 225 17.56 -21.09 -3.93
N VAL A 226 17.88 -21.24 -2.64
CA VAL A 226 17.01 -22.01 -1.75
C VAL A 226 15.84 -21.09 -1.41
N ASP A 227 14.66 -21.41 -1.93
CA ASP A 227 13.38 -20.75 -1.62
C ASP A 227 12.98 -20.80 -0.14
N GLY A 228 13.85 -21.25 0.75
CA GLY A 228 13.56 -21.51 2.17
C GLY A 228 14.37 -20.72 3.19
N ALA A 229 15.32 -19.87 2.80
CA ALA A 229 15.94 -18.99 3.80
C ALA A 229 14.97 -17.85 4.13
N ALA A 230 14.37 -17.88 5.32
CA ALA A 230 13.43 -16.84 5.76
C ALA A 230 14.03 -15.44 5.53
N LEU A 231 13.28 -14.55 4.88
CA LEU A 231 13.67 -13.15 4.83
C LEU A 231 13.81 -12.64 6.28
N PRO A 232 14.83 -11.81 6.55
CA PRO A 232 15.02 -11.25 7.89
C PRO A 232 13.73 -10.56 8.32
N ALA A 233 13.39 -10.62 9.61
CA ALA A 233 12.24 -9.90 10.12
C ALA A 233 12.34 -8.43 9.68
N PRO A 234 11.26 -7.85 9.13
CA PRO A 234 11.34 -6.49 8.61
C PRO A 234 11.62 -5.53 9.77
N SER A 235 12.65 -4.69 9.62
CA SER A 235 13.06 -3.77 10.69
C SER A 235 12.29 -2.45 10.68
N THR A 236 11.81 -2.03 9.50
CA THR A 236 11.15 -0.73 9.33
C THR A 236 10.14 -0.82 8.20
N ALA A 237 8.92 -0.38 8.49
CA ALA A 237 7.88 -0.24 7.47
C ALA A 237 8.29 0.85 6.48
N LEU A 238 8.22 0.54 5.20
CA LEU A 238 8.32 1.52 4.12
C LEU A 238 7.12 2.48 4.21
N LEU A 239 5.93 1.92 4.42
CA LEU A 239 4.70 2.66 4.61
C LEU A 239 3.88 2.03 5.72
N SER A 240 3.25 2.85 6.54
CA SER A 240 2.38 2.42 7.65
C SER A 240 0.97 3.00 7.49
N ASN A 241 0.03 2.49 8.29
CA ASN A 241 -1.39 2.88 8.29
C ASN A 241 -2.01 2.74 6.90
N LEU A 242 -1.72 1.63 6.24
CA LEU A 242 -2.35 1.24 4.99
C LEU A 242 -3.61 0.44 5.31
N LEU A 243 -4.72 0.68 4.62
CA LEU A 243 -5.90 -0.17 4.73
C LEU A 243 -5.87 -1.31 3.71
N TYR A 244 -5.21 -1.08 2.58
CA TYR A 244 -5.12 -2.03 1.48
C TYR A 244 -3.89 -1.79 0.63
N VAL A 245 -3.33 -2.88 0.12
CA VAL A 245 -2.30 -2.88 -0.90
C VAL A 245 -2.61 -4.03 -1.86
N GLU A 246 -2.45 -3.77 -3.14
CA GLU A 246 -2.60 -4.76 -4.20
C GLU A 246 -1.59 -4.45 -5.31
N PHE A 247 -1.04 -5.52 -5.89
CA PHE A 247 -0.23 -5.44 -7.11
C PHE A 247 -0.95 -6.17 -8.23
N LEU A 248 -1.06 -5.50 -9.37
CA LEU A 248 -1.69 -5.98 -10.57
C LEU A 248 -0.65 -6.03 -11.68
N PHE A 249 -0.69 -7.06 -12.50
CA PHE A 249 0.32 -7.32 -13.50
C PHE A 249 -0.29 -7.36 -14.90
N ARG A 250 0.33 -6.65 -15.84
CA ARG A 250 -0.12 -6.60 -17.23
C ARG A 250 0.49 -7.74 -18.03
N SER A 251 -0.33 -8.74 -18.36
CA SER A 251 0.01 -9.78 -19.32
C SER A 251 -0.33 -9.35 -20.75
N GLN A 252 0.03 -10.19 -21.73
CA GLN A 252 -0.40 -10.05 -23.12
C GLN A 252 -1.92 -10.11 -23.32
N TYR A 253 -2.66 -10.63 -22.33
CA TYR A 253 -4.13 -10.70 -22.35
C TYR A 253 -4.78 -9.52 -21.63
N THR A 254 -4.01 -8.69 -20.91
CA THR A 254 -4.55 -7.57 -20.14
C THR A 254 -4.83 -6.36 -21.03
N GLU A 255 -6.11 -6.13 -21.31
CA GLU A 255 -6.59 -4.96 -22.04
C GLU A 255 -6.63 -3.73 -21.13
N SER A 256 -7.12 -3.89 -19.90
CA SER A 256 -7.31 -2.78 -18.95
C SER A 256 -7.08 -3.22 -17.51
N PHE A 257 -6.33 -2.42 -16.74
CA PHE A 257 -6.22 -2.61 -15.29
C PHE A 257 -7.53 -2.38 -14.55
N ALA A 258 -8.45 -1.59 -15.12
CA ALA A 258 -9.76 -1.33 -14.53
C ALA A 258 -10.78 -2.44 -14.80
N ALA A 259 -10.45 -3.41 -15.66
CA ALA A 259 -11.35 -4.52 -15.95
C ALA A 259 -11.61 -5.34 -14.68
N ARG A 260 -12.86 -5.82 -14.55
CA ARG A 260 -13.28 -6.57 -13.38
C ARG A 260 -12.51 -7.88 -13.30
N ARG A 261 -12.01 -8.22 -12.12
CA ARG A 261 -11.36 -9.52 -11.89
C ARG A 261 -12.17 -10.70 -12.45
N GLY A 262 -11.49 -11.59 -13.15
CA GLY A 262 -12.07 -12.76 -13.81
C GLY A 262 -12.77 -12.46 -15.14
N SER A 263 -12.89 -11.19 -15.56
CA SER A 263 -13.30 -10.87 -16.92
C SER A 263 -12.14 -11.08 -17.90
N LYS A 264 -12.49 -11.34 -19.16
CA LYS A 264 -11.52 -11.22 -20.25
C LYS A 264 -10.88 -9.83 -20.22
N GLY A 265 -9.57 -9.75 -20.42
CA GLY A 265 -8.87 -8.47 -20.42
C GLY A 265 -8.41 -7.95 -19.04
N ALA A 266 -8.74 -8.65 -17.95
CA ALA A 266 -8.33 -8.26 -16.59
C ALA A 266 -6.81 -8.40 -16.37
N PRO A 267 -6.22 -7.62 -15.45
CA PRO A 267 -4.84 -7.82 -15.03
C PRO A 267 -4.70 -9.11 -14.21
N GLU A 268 -3.50 -9.67 -14.20
CA GLU A 268 -3.15 -10.78 -13.32
C GLU A 268 -2.92 -10.26 -11.89
N HIS A 269 -3.32 -11.04 -10.89
CA HIS A 269 -3.12 -10.71 -9.47
C HIS A 269 -1.94 -11.46 -8.84
N CYS A 270 -1.37 -12.41 -9.57
CA CYS A 270 -0.16 -13.15 -9.25
C CYS A 270 0.76 -13.14 -10.49
N TRP A 271 2.04 -13.40 -10.28
CA TRP A 271 3.01 -13.50 -11.34
C TRP A 271 4.10 -14.50 -11.00
N ASP A 272 4.33 -15.49 -11.84
CA ASP A 272 5.52 -16.35 -11.77
C ASP A 272 6.28 -16.19 -13.08
N SER A 273 7.36 -15.41 -13.07
CA SER A 273 8.14 -15.21 -14.28
C SER A 273 8.70 -16.52 -14.82
N ALA A 274 8.98 -17.51 -13.97
CA ALA A 274 9.56 -18.77 -14.38
C ALA A 274 8.54 -19.75 -14.98
N ARG A 275 7.23 -19.43 -14.96
CA ARG A 275 6.14 -20.26 -15.52
C ARG A 275 6.19 -21.72 -15.09
N ALA A 276 6.62 -21.96 -13.86
CA ALA A 276 7.07 -23.27 -13.42
C ALA A 276 6.07 -24.01 -12.53
N GLY A 277 4.81 -23.57 -12.49
CA GLY A 277 3.79 -24.09 -11.59
C GLY A 277 4.16 -23.90 -10.13
N THR A 278 4.90 -22.82 -9.80
CA THR A 278 5.26 -22.52 -8.40
C THR A 278 4.04 -22.13 -7.56
N PHE A 279 2.92 -21.79 -8.19
CA PHE A 279 1.63 -21.64 -7.53
C PHE A 279 0.87 -22.97 -7.52
N PRO A 280 0.24 -23.34 -6.38
CA PRO A 280 -0.64 -24.49 -6.34
C PRO A 280 -1.72 -24.36 -7.43
N SER A 281 -1.89 -25.40 -8.25
CA SER A 281 -2.85 -25.42 -9.37
C SER A 281 -4.32 -25.33 -8.92
N ASP A 282 -4.58 -25.56 -7.64
CA ASP A 282 -5.86 -25.43 -6.95
C ASP A 282 -6.04 -24.09 -6.22
N HIS A 283 -5.11 -23.13 -6.39
CA HIS A 283 -5.25 -21.80 -5.82
C HIS A 283 -6.42 -21.06 -6.48
N THR A 284 -7.63 -21.28 -5.93
CA THR A 284 -8.94 -20.80 -6.40
C THR A 284 -9.04 -19.30 -6.67
N VAL A 285 -8.06 -18.52 -6.19
CA VAL A 285 -8.00 -17.07 -6.31
C VAL A 285 -6.99 -16.60 -7.38
N LEU A 286 -5.98 -17.39 -7.76
CA LEU A 286 -4.77 -16.90 -8.44
C LEU A 286 -4.22 -17.88 -9.47
N GLY A 287 -5.05 -18.36 -10.40
CA GLY A 287 -4.51 -19.06 -11.57
C GLY A 287 -3.60 -18.11 -12.35
N PHE A 288 -2.34 -18.49 -12.56
CA PHE A 288 -1.44 -17.76 -13.43
C PHE A 288 -1.64 -18.22 -14.87
N THR A 289 -2.18 -17.36 -15.73
CA THR A 289 -2.62 -17.73 -17.08
C THR A 289 -1.49 -18.20 -18.01
N LEU A 290 -0.23 -17.84 -17.69
CA LEU A 290 0.94 -18.14 -18.51
C LEU A 290 1.77 -19.31 -17.96
N ASP A 291 1.21 -20.06 -17.02
CA ASP A 291 1.89 -21.22 -16.44
C ASP A 291 2.16 -22.29 -17.52
N LEU A 292 3.36 -22.88 -17.49
CA LEU A 292 3.78 -23.91 -18.43
C LEU A 292 4.01 -25.22 -17.68
N ASP A 293 5.27 -25.51 -17.36
CA ASP A 293 5.66 -26.74 -16.72
C ASP A 293 6.90 -26.55 -15.82
N PRO A 294 7.15 -27.45 -14.84
CA PRO A 294 8.24 -27.29 -13.89
C PRO A 294 9.65 -27.21 -14.51
N SER A 295 9.83 -27.60 -15.78
CA SER A 295 11.13 -27.50 -16.46
C SER A 295 11.50 -26.06 -16.80
N SER A 296 10.53 -25.14 -16.98
CA SER A 296 10.79 -23.71 -17.18
C SER A 296 11.55 -23.10 -15.99
N LEU A 297 11.43 -23.67 -14.77
CA LEU A 297 12.23 -23.25 -13.61
C LEU A 297 13.74 -23.33 -13.85
N ALA A 298 14.18 -24.29 -14.67
CA ALA A 298 15.58 -24.52 -15.00
C ALA A 298 16.06 -23.65 -16.18
N ASP A 299 15.15 -23.04 -16.94
CA ASP A 299 15.49 -22.21 -18.10
C ASP A 299 15.20 -20.71 -17.85
N PRO A 300 16.19 -19.93 -17.37
CA PRO A 300 16.03 -18.49 -17.17
C PRO A 300 15.80 -17.68 -18.45
N LEU A 301 16.01 -18.27 -19.64
CA LEU A 301 15.70 -17.61 -20.91
C LEU A 301 14.20 -17.69 -21.26
N ASP A 302 13.49 -18.58 -20.59
CA ASP A 302 12.04 -18.77 -20.67
C ASP A 302 11.29 -17.91 -19.64
N ASP A 303 11.99 -17.04 -18.91
CA ASP A 303 11.35 -16.14 -17.94
C ASP A 303 10.50 -15.07 -18.67
N VAL A 304 9.24 -14.90 -18.26
CA VAL A 304 8.33 -13.87 -18.80
C VAL A 304 8.08 -12.78 -17.76
N MET A 305 8.37 -11.54 -18.13
CA MET A 305 8.15 -10.37 -17.28
C MET A 305 6.85 -9.67 -17.67
N PRO A 306 6.07 -9.12 -16.74
CA PRO A 306 4.87 -8.35 -17.07
C PRO A 306 5.27 -7.05 -17.78
N SER A 307 4.41 -6.53 -18.65
CA SER A 307 4.72 -5.30 -19.39
C SER A 307 4.51 -4.03 -18.56
N ALA A 308 3.75 -4.14 -17.48
CA ALA A 308 3.56 -3.10 -16.48
C ALA A 308 3.07 -3.71 -15.17
N VAL A 309 3.35 -3.03 -14.07
CA VAL A 309 2.79 -3.32 -12.74
C VAL A 309 1.97 -2.12 -12.30
N GLU A 310 0.76 -2.36 -11.80
CA GLU A 310 -0.03 -1.34 -11.12
C GLU A 310 -0.10 -1.67 -9.64
N ALA A 311 0.41 -0.79 -8.79
CA ALA A 311 0.26 -0.85 -7.35
C ALA A 311 -0.94 0.00 -6.94
N ARG A 312 -1.93 -0.61 -6.28
CA ARG A 312 -3.08 0.09 -5.68
C ARG A 312 -2.94 0.08 -4.18
N ILE A 313 -2.94 1.26 -3.59
CA ILE A 313 -2.71 1.44 -2.15
C ILE A 313 -3.83 2.30 -1.62
N VAL A 314 -4.41 1.91 -0.49
CA VAL A 314 -5.35 2.75 0.25
C VAL A 314 -4.66 3.18 1.53
N VAL A 315 -4.35 4.48 1.63
CA VAL A 315 -3.74 5.09 2.82
C VAL A 315 -4.82 5.67 3.75
N ASP A 316 -4.61 5.56 5.05
CA ASP A 316 -5.47 6.18 6.07
C ASP A 316 -4.62 6.99 7.04
N GLN A 317 -5.20 8.01 7.68
CA GLN A 317 -4.55 8.93 8.62
C GLN A 317 -3.92 8.19 9.81
N GLY A 318 -4.39 6.97 10.09
CA GLY A 318 -3.90 6.11 11.16
C GLY A 318 -4.74 6.22 12.42
N PRO A 319 -4.40 5.42 13.45
CA PRO A 319 -5.18 5.33 14.67
C PRO A 319 -5.28 6.70 15.36
N GLY A 320 -6.50 7.12 15.67
CA GLY A 320 -6.77 8.35 16.44
C GLY A 320 -6.76 9.66 15.65
N LEU A 321 -6.42 9.63 14.36
CA LEU A 321 -6.37 10.83 13.50
C LEU A 321 -7.48 10.85 12.43
N ALA A 322 -8.05 9.71 12.05
CA ALA A 322 -9.07 9.66 11.02
C ALA A 322 -10.47 10.07 11.53
N TYR A 323 -11.20 10.93 10.79
CA TYR A 323 -12.66 11.05 10.93
C TYR A 323 -13.29 9.72 10.57
N THR A 324 -13.52 8.93 11.60
CA THR A 324 -14.09 7.61 11.49
C THR A 324 -15.57 7.69 11.81
N ALA A 325 -16.36 7.07 10.95
CA ALA A 325 -17.72 6.69 11.27
C ALA A 325 -17.68 5.41 12.10
N PHE A 326 -18.79 5.08 12.75
CA PHE A 326 -18.92 3.85 13.54
C PHE A 326 -20.15 3.09 13.08
N LEU A 327 -20.14 1.76 13.13
CA LEU A 327 -21.38 1.00 12.91
C LEU A 327 -22.38 1.32 14.02
N ALA A 328 -23.59 1.74 13.66
CA ALA A 328 -24.62 2.07 14.64
C ALA A 328 -25.15 0.82 15.36
N ASN A 329 -25.14 -0.34 14.70
CA ASN A 329 -25.65 -1.59 15.24
C ASN A 329 -24.72 -2.75 14.89
N LYS A 330 -24.86 -3.86 15.61
CA LYS A 330 -24.25 -5.14 15.24
C LYS A 330 -24.74 -5.58 13.86
N VAL A 331 -23.83 -6.08 13.03
CA VAL A 331 -24.08 -6.51 11.66
C VAL A 331 -23.63 -7.97 11.53
N ASP A 332 -24.54 -8.89 11.23
CA ASP A 332 -24.18 -10.28 10.92
C ASP A 332 -23.54 -10.38 9.52
N ALA A 333 -22.89 -11.50 9.17
CA ALA A 333 -22.19 -11.66 7.89
C ALA A 333 -23.10 -11.64 6.63
N LYS A 334 -24.41 -11.83 6.77
CA LYS A 334 -25.39 -11.84 5.67
C LYS A 334 -26.14 -10.52 5.53
N SER A 335 -26.03 -9.65 6.53
CA SER A 335 -26.73 -8.37 6.57
C SER A 335 -26.27 -7.48 5.43
N VAL A 336 -27.26 -6.88 4.77
CA VAL A 336 -27.12 -5.89 3.70
C VAL A 336 -27.51 -4.49 4.16
N ASP A 337 -28.11 -4.36 5.36
CA ASP A 337 -28.46 -3.07 5.96
C ASP A 337 -27.33 -2.65 6.90
N LEU A 338 -26.48 -1.74 6.45
CA LEU A 338 -25.41 -1.16 7.26
C LEU A 338 -25.80 0.26 7.63
N ARG A 339 -25.88 0.50 8.94
CA ARG A 339 -26.12 1.83 9.49
C ARG A 339 -24.87 2.32 10.17
N VAL A 340 -24.51 3.57 9.94
CA VAL A 340 -23.34 4.21 10.50
C VAL A 340 -23.72 5.45 11.30
N GLU A 341 -23.00 5.68 12.38
CA GLU A 341 -22.96 6.95 13.10
C GLU A 341 -21.95 7.87 12.41
N TYR A 342 -22.30 9.15 12.33
CA TYR A 342 -21.52 10.18 11.64
C TYR A 342 -21.31 9.89 10.14
N PRO A 343 -22.37 9.59 9.37
CA PRO A 343 -22.29 9.32 7.93
C PRO A 343 -21.61 10.45 7.14
N GLU A 344 -21.70 11.69 7.62
CA GLU A 344 -21.06 12.88 7.05
C GLU A 344 -19.53 12.84 7.11
N ARG A 345 -18.93 11.89 7.84
CA ARG A 345 -17.47 11.66 7.89
C ARG A 345 -16.98 10.72 6.80
N LEU A 346 -17.88 9.96 6.18
CA LEU A 346 -17.53 9.06 5.09
C LEU A 346 -17.33 9.87 3.80
N PRO A 347 -16.40 9.42 2.93
CA PRO A 347 -16.28 10.01 1.60
C PRO A 347 -17.56 9.79 0.79
N LEU A 348 -17.71 10.54 -0.30
CA LEU A 348 -18.73 10.23 -1.28
C LEU A 348 -18.31 8.99 -2.08
N PRO A 349 -19.26 8.14 -2.53
CA PRO A 349 -18.94 6.93 -3.28
C PRO A 349 -18.28 7.21 -4.63
N GLU A 350 -18.49 8.40 -5.21
CA GLU A 350 -17.81 8.84 -6.43
C GLU A 350 -16.30 9.03 -6.23
N ASP A 351 -15.91 9.47 -5.04
CA ASP A 351 -14.50 9.67 -4.67
C ASP A 351 -13.86 8.35 -4.20
N GLN A 352 -14.56 7.59 -3.36
CA GLN A 352 -14.07 6.36 -2.73
C GLN A 352 -15.25 5.43 -2.36
N PRO A 353 -15.63 4.47 -3.24
CA PRO A 353 -16.80 3.61 -3.02
C PRO A 353 -16.53 2.42 -2.08
N TYR A 354 -15.41 2.43 -1.35
CA TYR A 354 -14.99 1.32 -0.49
C TYR A 354 -14.71 1.79 0.94
N LEU A 355 -15.20 1.02 1.90
CA LEU A 355 -14.99 1.18 3.34
C LEU A 355 -14.38 -0.10 3.91
N LYS A 356 -13.62 0.02 5.00
CA LYS A 356 -13.08 -1.12 5.73
C LYS A 356 -13.61 -1.16 7.16
N ILE A 357 -14.08 -2.31 7.62
CA ILE A 357 -14.54 -2.54 9.00
C ILE A 357 -13.79 -3.77 9.53
N GLY A 358 -12.88 -3.55 10.49
CA GLY A 358 -11.92 -4.58 10.90
C GLY A 358 -11.15 -5.13 9.68
N GLY A 359 -11.20 -6.44 9.46
CA GLY A 359 -10.59 -7.09 8.29
C GLY A 359 -11.44 -7.13 7.02
N GLU A 360 -12.67 -6.59 7.01
CA GLU A 360 -13.59 -6.69 5.87
C GLU A 360 -13.63 -5.41 5.04
N TRP A 361 -13.53 -5.56 3.72
CA TRP A 361 -13.79 -4.52 2.74
C TRP A 361 -15.23 -4.57 2.22
N ILE A 362 -15.87 -3.41 2.20
CA ILE A 362 -17.27 -3.23 1.82
C ILE A 362 -17.36 -2.15 0.76
N HIS A 363 -18.05 -2.45 -0.34
CA HIS A 363 -18.44 -1.46 -1.34
C HIS A 363 -19.81 -0.89 -1.00
N TYR A 364 -20.03 0.41 -1.25
CA TYR A 364 -21.33 1.07 -1.14
C TYR A 364 -21.51 2.04 -2.31
N SER A 365 -22.76 2.35 -2.67
CA SER A 365 -23.09 3.21 -3.81
C SER A 365 -23.74 4.54 -3.41
N GLY A 366 -24.01 4.75 -2.12
CA GLY A 366 -24.68 5.95 -1.63
C GLY A 366 -24.86 5.93 -0.12
N ILE A 367 -25.28 7.08 0.41
CA ILE A 367 -25.57 7.28 1.83
C ILE A 367 -26.94 7.98 1.92
N ASP A 368 -27.86 7.42 2.70
CA ASP A 368 -29.19 7.98 2.98
C ASP A 368 -29.41 8.07 4.48
N GLY A 369 -29.26 9.28 5.03
CA GLY A 369 -29.17 9.51 6.47
C GLY A 369 -28.02 8.68 7.06
N SER A 370 -28.33 7.81 8.02
CA SER A 370 -27.35 6.89 8.62
C SER A 370 -27.17 5.59 7.84
N ARG A 371 -27.92 5.35 6.76
CA ARG A 371 -27.93 4.07 6.04
C ARG A 371 -26.99 4.10 4.83
N LEU A 372 -26.17 3.07 4.68
CA LEU A 372 -25.40 2.85 3.45
C LEU A 372 -26.28 2.16 2.39
N ILE A 373 -26.25 2.66 1.16
CA ILE A 373 -27.00 2.13 0.01
C ILE A 373 -26.09 1.29 -0.89
N GLY A 374 -26.64 0.26 -1.52
CA GLY A 374 -25.92 -0.55 -2.52
C GLY A 374 -24.74 -1.32 -1.93
N VAL A 375 -24.86 -1.72 -0.66
CA VAL A 375 -23.81 -2.40 0.09
C VAL A 375 -23.50 -3.76 -0.55
N ARG A 376 -22.23 -3.96 -0.89
CA ARG A 376 -21.66 -5.25 -1.29
C ARG A 376 -20.48 -5.57 -0.40
N ARG A 377 -20.57 -6.71 0.27
CA ARG A 377 -19.65 -7.13 1.33
C ARG A 377 -18.62 -8.14 0.82
N GLY A 378 -17.51 -8.28 1.54
CA GLY A 378 -16.42 -9.18 1.13
C GLY A 378 -15.74 -8.76 -0.18
N MET A 379 -15.51 -7.46 -0.34
CA MET A 379 -14.76 -6.93 -1.47
C MET A 379 -13.25 -7.11 -1.24
N ARG A 380 -12.41 -6.86 -2.26
CA ARG A 380 -10.93 -6.85 -2.12
C ARG A 380 -10.35 -8.06 -1.37
N PHE A 381 -10.73 -9.26 -1.81
CA PHE A 381 -10.27 -10.55 -1.24
C PHE A 381 -10.67 -10.81 0.21
N THR A 382 -11.56 -10.00 0.78
CA THR A 382 -12.11 -10.24 2.12
C THR A 382 -13.40 -11.05 2.04
N LYS A 383 -13.88 -11.53 3.18
CA LYS A 383 -15.19 -12.20 3.29
C LYS A 383 -16.12 -11.39 4.19
N PRO A 384 -17.44 -11.46 3.96
CA PRO A 384 -18.39 -10.89 4.91
C PRO A 384 -18.20 -11.51 6.31
N ARG A 385 -18.08 -10.67 7.34
CA ARG A 385 -17.87 -11.06 8.74
C ARG A 385 -18.96 -10.51 9.65
N GLN A 386 -19.07 -11.02 10.87
CA GLN A 386 -19.87 -10.33 11.87
C GLN A 386 -19.08 -9.16 12.44
N HIS A 387 -19.73 -8.02 12.62
CA HIS A 387 -19.18 -6.83 13.28
C HIS A 387 -20.08 -6.40 14.42
N GLU A 388 -19.48 -5.99 15.53
CA GLU A 388 -20.24 -5.44 16.66
C GLU A 388 -20.66 -3.99 16.39
N GLY A 389 -21.72 -3.53 17.07
CA GLY A 389 -22.07 -2.11 17.08
C GLY A 389 -20.95 -1.29 17.71
N GLY A 390 -20.73 -0.09 17.22
CA GLY A 390 -19.60 0.77 17.57
C GLY A 390 -18.29 0.38 16.87
N ALA A 391 -18.26 -0.66 16.02
CA ALA A 391 -17.06 -0.97 15.26
C ALA A 391 -16.71 0.17 14.31
N ARG A 392 -15.42 0.52 14.26
CA ARG A 392 -14.91 1.63 13.47
C ARG A 392 -15.03 1.34 11.97
N VAL A 393 -15.48 2.34 11.22
CA VAL A 393 -15.60 2.29 9.76
C VAL A 393 -14.52 3.20 9.19
N HIS A 394 -13.54 2.58 8.53
CA HIS A 394 -12.42 3.25 7.92
C HIS A 394 -12.72 3.60 6.47
N ALA A 395 -12.30 4.80 6.09
CA ALA A 395 -12.26 5.26 4.72
C ALA A 395 -10.89 5.88 4.48
N GLY A 396 -10.13 5.31 3.55
CA GLY A 396 -8.83 5.84 3.16
C GLY A 396 -8.87 6.48 1.78
N LYS A 397 -7.75 7.09 1.39
CA LYS A 397 -7.53 7.57 0.03
C LYS A 397 -6.88 6.46 -0.80
N GLU A 398 -7.53 6.06 -1.88
CA GLU A 398 -6.90 5.20 -2.87
C GLU A 398 -5.97 5.99 -3.78
N VAL A 399 -4.79 5.42 -4.01
CA VAL A 399 -3.89 5.79 -5.08
C VAL A 399 -3.48 4.58 -5.88
N SER A 400 -3.36 4.78 -7.19
CA SER A 400 -2.91 3.76 -8.14
C SER A 400 -1.70 4.28 -8.89
N ILE A 401 -0.65 3.47 -8.96
CA ILE A 401 0.60 3.82 -9.63
C ILE A 401 0.87 2.75 -10.65
N ARG A 402 1.10 3.15 -11.89
CA ARG A 402 1.47 2.22 -12.96
C ARG A 402 2.91 2.43 -13.36
N VAL A 403 3.72 1.39 -13.14
CA VAL A 403 5.13 1.38 -13.56
C VAL A 403 5.26 0.47 -14.78
N PRO A 404 5.63 1.02 -15.95
CA PRO A 404 5.95 0.20 -17.11
C PRO A 404 7.23 -0.60 -16.82
N ILE A 405 7.23 -1.87 -17.20
CA ILE A 405 8.42 -2.70 -17.15
C ILE A 405 8.93 -2.82 -18.57
N VAL A 406 10.21 -2.49 -18.77
CA VAL A 406 10.85 -2.62 -20.08
C VAL A 406 11.05 -4.10 -20.35
N VAL A 407 10.22 -4.64 -21.26
CA VAL A 407 10.28 -6.03 -21.71
C VAL A 407 10.50 -6.05 -23.22
N ALA A 408 11.43 -6.87 -23.70
CA ALA A 408 11.54 -7.12 -25.12
C ALA A 408 10.24 -7.80 -25.61
N ARG A 409 9.75 -7.37 -26.77
CA ARG A 409 8.51 -7.92 -27.36
C ARG A 409 8.58 -9.43 -27.59
N GLU A 410 9.79 -9.94 -27.78
CA GLU A 410 10.09 -11.36 -27.99
C GLU A 410 9.76 -12.24 -26.77
N TYR A 411 9.76 -11.70 -25.54
CA TYR A 411 9.42 -12.48 -24.33
C TYR A 411 7.95 -12.96 -24.27
N TRP A 412 7.10 -12.44 -25.16
CA TRP A 412 5.67 -12.77 -25.20
C TRP A 412 5.27 -13.61 -26.42
N ASN A 413 6.17 -13.75 -27.39
CA ASN A 413 5.92 -14.53 -28.59
C ASN A 413 6.50 -15.94 -28.40
N GLY A 414 5.84 -16.73 -27.55
CA GLY A 414 6.04 -18.18 -27.52
C GLY A 414 5.55 -18.85 -28.80
#